data_AF-A0A926C3T0-F1
#
_entry.id   AF-A0A926C3T0-F1
#
_cell.length_a   1.000
_cell.length_b   1.000
_cell.length_c   1.000
_cell.angle_alpha   90.00
_cell.angle_beta   90.00
_cell.angle_gamma   90.00
#
_symmetry.space_group_name_H-M   'P 1'
#
loop_
_entity.id
_entity.type
_entity.pdbx_description
1 polymer ?
#
loop_
_entity_poly.entity_id
_entity_poly.type
_entity_poly.pdbx_seq_one_letter_code
_entity_poly.pdbx_strand_id
1 'polypeptide(L)'
;MQTEKISKPVQAGKPHLSFWQIWNMSFGFLGIQYGFGLQQANMSPIYRYLGADEASIPGLWLAGPLTGLLLQPIIGAVSDRSWSPTWGRRKPFILAGAVLGSIALVFMPNSSYIWMA
;
A
#
# COMPACT_ATOMS: atom_id res chain seq x y z
N MET A 1 46.98 13.75 -20.97
CA MET A 1 45.80 12.94 -21.34
C MET A 1 45.65 11.86 -20.27
N GLN A 2 45.06 12.22 -19.12
CA GLN A 2 44.83 11.28 -18.01
C GLN A 2 43.50 10.58 -18.28
N THR A 3 43.56 9.30 -18.63
CA THR A 3 42.37 8.46 -18.75
C THR A 3 41.85 8.21 -17.34
N GLU A 4 40.76 8.91 -17.02
CA GLU A 4 39.91 8.67 -15.87
C GLU A 4 39.57 7.17 -15.83
N LYS A 5 40.15 6.45 -14.86
CA LYS A 5 39.81 5.07 -14.59
C LYS A 5 38.36 5.04 -14.11
N ILE A 6 37.43 4.80 -15.03
CA ILE A 6 36.03 4.54 -14.73
C ILE A 6 35.99 3.29 -13.82
N SER A 7 35.88 3.51 -12.52
CA SER A 7 35.69 2.45 -11.54
C SER A 7 34.31 1.84 -11.77
N LYS A 8 34.27 0.63 -12.32
CA LYS A 8 33.03 -0.13 -12.48
C LYS A 8 32.35 -0.23 -11.11
N PRO A 9 31.04 0.07 -10.98
CA PRO A 9 30.34 -0.10 -9.72
C PRO A 9 30.46 -1.57 -9.30
N VAL A 10 30.92 -1.79 -8.07
CA VAL A 10 30.96 -3.12 -7.45
C VAL A 10 29.54 -3.66 -7.50
N GLN A 11 29.28 -4.63 -8.37
CA GLN A 11 28.01 -5.35 -8.38
C GLN A 11 27.94 -6.17 -7.09
N ALA A 12 27.36 -5.59 -6.04
CA ALA A 12 26.97 -6.33 -4.86
C ALA A 12 26.05 -7.46 -5.32
N GLY A 13 26.50 -8.71 -5.19
CA GLY A 13 25.73 -9.88 -5.60
C GLY A 13 24.34 -9.83 -4.97
N LYS A 14 23.31 -10.12 -5.75
CA LYS A 14 21.92 -10.13 -5.27
C LYS A 14 21.84 -11.13 -4.10
N PRO A 15 21.28 -10.75 -2.95
CA PRO A 15 21.16 -11.67 -1.82
C PRO A 15 20.32 -12.88 -2.23
N HIS A 16 20.88 -14.08 -2.07
CA HIS A 16 20.13 -15.33 -2.27
C HIS A 16 19.17 -15.50 -1.10
N LEU A 17 17.88 -15.35 -1.36
CA LEU A 17 16.83 -15.51 -0.36
C LEU A 17 16.54 -17.00 -0.14
N SER A 18 16.41 -17.40 1.13
CA SER A 18 15.97 -18.75 1.49
C SER A 18 14.51 -18.98 1.06
N PHE A 19 14.15 -20.23 0.76
CA PHE A 19 12.77 -20.62 0.45
C PHE A 19 11.77 -20.08 1.47
N TRP A 20 12.08 -20.12 2.78
CA TRP A 20 11.22 -19.60 3.84
C TRP A 20 11.09 -18.07 3.84
N GLN A 21 12.09 -17.35 3.35
CA GLN A 21 12.00 -15.89 3.19
C GLN A 21 11.08 -15.55 2.01
N ILE A 22 11.21 -16.27 0.90
CA ILE A 22 10.35 -16.11 -0.27
C ILE A 22 8.89 -16.45 0.11
N TRP A 23 8.67 -17.56 0.83
CA TRP A 23 7.36 -17.95 1.33
C TRP A 23 6.71 -16.85 2.18
N ASN A 24 7.43 -16.31 3.18
CA ASN A 24 6.90 -15.25 4.04
C ASN A 24 6.56 -13.97 3.27
N MET A 25 7.38 -13.58 2.30
CA MET A 25 7.08 -12.41 1.46
C MET A 25 5.86 -12.65 0.55
N SER A 26 5.79 -13.83 -0.07
CA SER A 26 4.65 -14.21 -0.93
C SER A 26 3.35 -14.33 -0.15
N PHE A 27 3.38 -14.88 1.06
CA PHE A 27 2.21 -14.99 1.91
C PHE A 27 1.72 -13.61 2.39
N GLY A 28 2.64 -12.72 2.76
CA GLY A 28 2.31 -11.34 3.07
C GLY A 28 1.69 -10.61 1.88
N PHE A 29 2.22 -10.82 0.68
CA PHE A 29 1.66 -10.26 -0.55
C PHE A 29 0.28 -10.86 -0.88
N LEU A 30 0.10 -12.16 -0.70
CA LEU A 30 -1.19 -12.84 -0.88
C LEU A 30 -2.27 -12.22 0.01
N GLY A 31 -1.96 -11.94 1.28
CA GLY A 31 -2.91 -11.29 2.20
C GLY A 31 -3.34 -9.91 1.71
N ILE A 32 -2.40 -9.10 1.19
CA ILE A 32 -2.70 -7.79 0.61
C ILE A 32 -3.62 -7.94 -0.60
N GLN A 33 -3.32 -8.86 -1.51
CA GLN A 33 -4.13 -9.09 -2.70
C GLN A 33 -5.54 -9.59 -2.36
N TYR A 34 -5.66 -10.46 -1.36
CA TYR A 34 -6.95 -10.94 -0.88
C TYR A 34 -7.79 -9.80 -0.28
N GLY A 35 -7.18 -8.94 0.54
CA GLY A 35 -7.83 -7.75 1.11
C GLY A 35 -8.33 -6.79 0.03
N PHE A 36 -7.49 -6.47 -0.95
CA PHE A 36 -7.92 -5.68 -2.11
C PHE A 36 -9.03 -6.39 -2.90
N GLY A 37 -8.95 -7.69 -3.13
CA GLY A 37 -9.99 -8.45 -3.82
C GLY A 37 -11.35 -8.35 -3.11
N LEU A 38 -11.36 -8.50 -1.78
CA LEU A 38 -12.58 -8.33 -0.98
C LEU A 38 -13.11 -6.91 -1.04
N GLN A 39 -12.23 -5.91 -0.97
CA GLN A 39 -12.61 -4.51 -1.11
C GLN A 39 -13.24 -4.27 -2.49
N GLN A 40 -12.60 -4.72 -3.58
CA GLN A 40 -13.10 -4.55 -4.94
C GLN A 40 -14.46 -5.23 -5.17
N ALA A 41 -14.68 -6.41 -4.58
CA ALA A 41 -15.93 -7.17 -4.71
C ALA A 41 -17.10 -6.58 -3.89
N ASN A 42 -16.81 -6.02 -2.71
CA ASN A 42 -17.83 -5.58 -1.77
C ASN A 42 -18.04 -4.07 -1.72
N MET A 43 -17.17 -3.27 -2.33
CA MET A 43 -17.28 -1.81 -2.29
C MET A 43 -18.58 -1.29 -2.93
N SER A 44 -18.94 -1.81 -4.11
CA SER A 44 -20.16 -1.38 -4.80
C SER A 44 -21.46 -1.71 -4.03
N PRO A 45 -21.63 -2.93 -3.46
CA PRO A 45 -22.73 -3.22 -2.54
C PRO A 45 -22.77 -2.31 -1.30
N ILE A 46 -21.62 -2.02 -0.67
CA ILE A 46 -21.55 -1.18 0.53
C ILE A 46 -21.97 0.26 0.20
N TYR A 47 -21.50 0.84 -0.90
CA TYR A 47 -21.92 2.18 -1.33
C TYR A 47 -23.42 2.25 -1.60
N ARG A 48 -24.02 1.23 -2.21
CA ARG A 48 -25.48 1.15 -2.41
C ARG A 48 -26.23 1.02 -1.08
N TYR A 49 -25.73 0.21 -0.14
CA TYR A 49 -26.31 0.07 1.19
C TYR A 49 -26.34 1.41 1.96
N LEU A 50 -25.32 2.25 1.75
CA LEU A 50 -25.21 3.59 2.35
C LEU A 50 -26.01 4.67 1.61
N GLY A 51 -26.76 4.31 0.55
CA GLY A 51 -27.64 5.21 -0.19
C GLY A 51 -27.01 5.92 -1.39
N ALA A 52 -25.86 5.45 -1.89
CA ALA A 52 -25.27 6.01 -3.10
C ALA A 52 -26.07 5.63 -4.35
N ASP A 53 -26.42 6.62 -5.17
CA ASP A 53 -27.06 6.41 -6.47
C ASP A 53 -26.10 5.70 -7.44
N GLU A 54 -26.61 4.80 -8.28
CA GLU A 54 -25.77 3.95 -9.15
C GLU A 54 -24.92 4.77 -10.12
N ALA A 55 -25.42 5.94 -10.53
CA ALA A 55 -24.72 6.90 -11.37
C ALA A 55 -23.50 7.54 -10.66
N SER A 56 -23.48 7.58 -9.33
CA SER A 56 -22.39 8.16 -8.53
C SER A 56 -21.28 7.15 -8.18
N ILE A 57 -21.55 5.85 -8.31
CA ILE A 57 -20.59 4.76 -8.00
C ILE A 57 -19.29 4.94 -8.78
N PRO A 58 -19.27 5.17 -10.11
CA PRO A 58 -18.02 5.39 -10.84
C PRO A 58 -17.21 6.59 -10.32
N GLY A 59 -17.89 7.64 -9.84
CA GLY A 59 -17.25 8.80 -9.22
C GLY A 59 -16.59 8.46 -7.88
N LEU A 60 -17.24 7.65 -7.04
CA LEU A 60 -16.66 7.15 -5.79
C LEU A 60 -15.44 6.25 -6.05
N TRP A 61 -15.45 5.47 -7.12
CA TRP A 61 -14.32 4.66 -7.55
C TRP A 61 -13.09 5.47 -7.96
N LEU A 62 -13.25 6.74 -8.36
CA LEU A 62 -12.12 7.65 -8.64
C LEU A 62 -11.34 8.02 -7.37
N ALA A 63 -11.92 7.85 -6.18
CA ALA A 63 -11.22 8.11 -4.92
C ALA A 63 -9.96 7.22 -4.78
N GLY A 64 -10.01 5.97 -5.24
CA GLY A 64 -8.85 5.06 -5.23
C GLY A 64 -7.64 5.61 -6.00
N PRO A 65 -7.74 5.89 -7.32
CA PRO A 65 -6.63 6.45 -8.09
C PRO A 65 -6.24 7.86 -7.66
N LEU A 66 -7.19 8.71 -7.21
CA LEU A 66 -6.87 10.06 -6.71
C LEU A 66 -6.04 10.01 -5.43
N THR A 67 -6.43 9.16 -4.47
CA THR A 67 -5.64 8.98 -3.25
C THR A 67 -4.29 8.33 -3.55
N GLY A 68 -4.22 7.37 -4.48
CA GLY A 68 -2.96 6.81 -4.97
C GLY A 68 -2.02 7.87 -5.54
N LEU A 69 -2.52 8.75 -6.41
CA LEU A 69 -1.74 9.82 -7.03
C LEU A 69 -1.13 10.80 -6.01
N LEU A 70 -1.86 11.10 -4.93
CA LEU A 70 -1.40 12.03 -3.90
C LEU A 70 -0.56 11.35 -2.82
N LEU A 71 -1.03 10.24 -2.26
CA LEU A 71 -0.38 9.57 -1.14
C LEU A 71 0.90 8.86 -1.57
N GLN A 72 0.97 8.28 -2.77
CA GLN A 72 2.14 7.54 -3.23
C GLN A 72 3.42 8.41 -3.30
N PRO A 73 3.44 9.61 -3.90
CA PRO A 73 4.63 10.47 -3.90
C PRO A 73 4.95 11.06 -2.52
N ILE A 74 3.93 11.40 -1.72
CA ILE A 74 4.14 11.95 -0.36
C ILE A 74 4.78 10.90 0.54
N ILE A 75 4.17 9.71 0.63
CA ILE A 75 4.69 8.62 1.46
C ILE A 75 6.03 8.14 0.90
N GLY A 76 6.22 8.12 -0.42
CA GLY A 76 7.50 7.82 -1.05
C GLY A 76 8.62 8.78 -0.62
N ALA A 77 8.37 10.09 -0.68
CA ALA A 77 9.34 11.11 -0.27
C ALA A 77 9.61 11.11 1.25
N VAL A 78 8.60 10.85 2.06
CA VAL A 78 8.72 10.77 3.54
C VAL A 78 9.44 9.48 3.95
N SER A 79 9.07 8.34 3.38
CA SER A 79 9.75 7.04 3.59
C SER A 79 11.21 7.14 3.21
N ASP A 80 11.53 7.92 2.18
CA ASP A 80 12.88 8.12 1.72
C ASP A 80 13.78 8.94 2.65
N ARG A 81 13.19 9.77 3.53
CA ARG A 81 13.90 10.62 4.49
C ARG A 81 14.06 10.01 5.88
N SER A 82 13.22 9.05 6.25
CA SER A 82 13.24 8.44 7.58
C SER A 82 14.12 7.19 7.61
N TRP A 83 15.29 7.28 8.27
CA TRP A 83 16.11 6.11 8.60
C TRP A 83 15.89 5.73 10.06
N SER A 84 15.03 4.75 10.32
CA SER A 84 14.88 4.18 11.67
C SER A 84 16.04 3.20 11.94
N PRO A 85 16.84 3.38 13.01
CA PRO A 85 17.97 2.53 13.34
C PRO A 85 17.62 1.05 13.56
N THR A 86 16.38 0.74 13.95
CA THR A 86 15.94 -0.61 14.32
C THR A 86 15.06 -1.28 13.25
N TRP A 87 14.27 -0.54 12.48
CA TRP A 87 13.25 -1.10 11.58
C TRP A 87 13.48 -0.81 10.08
N GLY A 88 14.48 0.01 9.74
CA GLY A 88 14.82 0.36 8.36
C GLY A 88 13.85 1.36 7.70
N ARG A 89 13.97 1.54 6.38
CA ARG A 89 13.33 2.63 5.60
C ARG A 89 11.85 2.38 5.21
N ARG A 90 11.45 1.11 5.00
CA ARG A 90 10.14 0.74 4.38
C ARG A 90 9.16 -0.02 5.28
N LYS A 91 9.67 -0.84 6.21
CA LYS A 91 8.85 -1.66 7.13
C LYS A 91 7.96 -0.86 8.09
N PRO A 92 8.38 0.28 8.70
CA PRO A 92 7.52 1.00 9.62
C PRO A 92 6.29 1.62 8.93
N PHE A 93 6.42 2.09 7.68
CA PHE A 93 5.29 2.64 6.91
C PHE A 93 4.29 1.56 6.50
N ILE A 94 4.77 0.38 6.11
CA ILE A 94 3.90 -0.76 5.77
C ILE A 94 3.13 -1.23 7.01
N LEU A 95 3.79 -1.33 8.16
CA LEU A 95 3.14 -1.72 9.41
C LEU A 95 2.14 -0.67 9.90
N ALA A 96 2.49 0.62 9.84
CA ALA A 96 1.57 1.69 10.20
C ALA A 96 0.33 1.69 9.28
N GLY A 97 0.53 1.56 7.97
CA GLY A 97 -0.57 1.45 7.00
C GLY A 97 -1.45 0.22 7.24
N ALA A 98 -0.84 -0.93 7.55
CA ALA A 98 -1.58 -2.15 7.87
C ALA A 98 -2.44 -1.98 9.14
N VAL A 99 -1.88 -1.41 10.21
CA VAL A 99 -2.61 -1.16 11.46
C VAL A 99 -3.75 -0.16 11.25
N LEU A 100 -3.47 0.97 10.59
CA LEU A 100 -4.50 1.98 10.30
C LEU A 100 -5.60 1.41 9.39
N GLY A 101 -5.25 0.61 8.38
CA GLY A 101 -6.21 -0.06 7.51
C GLY A 101 -7.06 -1.09 8.25
N SER A 102 -6.46 -1.90 9.13
CA SER A 102 -7.21 -2.83 9.98
C SER A 102 -8.19 -2.11 10.91
N ILE A 103 -7.77 -0.99 11.50
CA ILE A 103 -8.65 -0.16 12.32
C ILE A 103 -9.80 0.41 11.48
N ALA A 104 -9.51 0.98 10.31
CA ALA A 104 -10.53 1.52 9.41
C ALA A 104 -11.57 0.46 9.02
N LEU A 105 -11.14 -0.77 8.70
CA LEU A 105 -12.05 -1.88 8.39
C LEU A 105 -12.94 -2.29 9.56
N VAL A 106 -12.45 -2.20 10.81
CA VAL A 106 -13.25 -2.47 12.01
C VAL A 106 -14.30 -1.37 12.24
N PHE A 107 -13.99 -0.13 11.89
CA PHE A 107 -14.90 1.01 12.06
C PHE A 107 -15.86 1.22 10.87
N MET A 108 -15.55 0.66 9.69
CA MET A 108 -16.37 0.72 8.47
C MET A 108 -17.86 0.35 8.68
N PRO A 109 -18.21 -0.70 9.46
CA PRO A 109 -19.61 -1.06 9.70
C PRO A 109 -20.41 -0.01 10.50
N ASN A 110 -19.74 0.90 11.22
CA ASN A 110 -20.38 1.98 11.98
C ASN A 110 -20.49 3.28 11.16
N SER A 111 -20.09 3.28 9.89
CA SER A 111 -20.18 4.43 9.00
C SER A 111 -21.64 4.78 8.71
N SER A 112 -22.06 5.98 9.12
CA SER A 112 -23.43 6.48 8.91
C SER A 112 -23.61 7.25 7.59
N TYR A 113 -22.52 7.53 6.86
CA TYR A 113 -22.50 8.39 5.68
C TYR A 113 -21.56 7.83 4.58
N ILE A 114 -21.94 7.99 3.31
CA ILE A 114 -21.20 7.50 2.12
C ILE A 114 -19.73 7.97 2.11
N TRP A 115 -19.44 9.15 2.66
CA TRP A 115 -18.10 9.75 2.72
C TRP A 115 -17.19 9.20 3.82
N MET A 116 -17.75 8.44 4.78
CA MET A 116 -17.01 7.82 5.88
C MET A 116 -16.68 6.34 5.63
N ALA A 117 -17.19 5.75 4.55
CA ALA A 117 -16.99 4.35 4.18
C ALA A 117 -15.85 4.16 3.18
#